data_AF-A0A9D6NCS1-F1
#
_entry.id   AF-A0A9D6NCS1-F1
#
_cell.length_a   1.000
_cell.length_b   1.000
_cell.length_c   1.000
_cell.angle_alpha   90.00
_cell.angle_beta   90.00
_cell.angle_gamma   90.00
#
_symmetry.space_group_name_H-M   'P 1'
#
loop_
_entity.id
_entity.type
_entity.pdbx_description
1 polymer ?
#
loop_
_entity_poly.entity_id
_entity_poly.type
_entity_poly.pdbx_seq_one_letter_code
_entity_poly.pdbx_strand_id
1 'polypeptide(L)'
;MLSNLEQDAFTGYVSLKMEGGDGFVFFSRGTVVRAVETQNSEFKVRMLPRILNKVKQVSEVATSSYVLSSNIVEVLSALFAFKPLYIDYQVKRKELKKVLTNLEHDEMSGVLEVREAEQSLVYLLLERGNLVTDRFTSSYGDIVCGTEEVSSLLDHIHKNGAMIQVYAEKAHEIENKKRMIEEDLEKIRQLIVKSESGMFRDKETIKVAEEIVREWGLDVKSTFRVEVETGSGDLYSYKCQGARKLGGYASLHTMMLNSMGVKDGDLVNVRPL
;
A
#
# COMPACT_ATOMS: atom_id res chain seq x y z
N MET A 1 -16.28 -11.44 6.24
CA MET A 1 -15.97 -10.12 6.82
C MET A 1 -15.81 -9.07 5.73
N LEU A 2 -14.80 -9.15 4.85
CA LEU A 2 -14.61 -8.15 3.79
C LEU A 2 -15.83 -8.01 2.87
N SER A 3 -16.44 -9.13 2.48
CA SER A 3 -17.71 -9.16 1.74
C SER A 3 -18.84 -8.36 2.38
N ASN A 4 -18.89 -8.35 3.72
CA ASN A 4 -19.93 -7.62 4.46
C ASN A 4 -19.61 -6.13 4.45
N LEU A 5 -18.34 -5.75 4.62
CA LEU A 5 -17.90 -4.35 4.54
C LEU A 5 -18.18 -3.75 3.16
N GLU A 6 -18.03 -4.54 2.10
CA GLU A 6 -18.38 -4.14 0.73
C GLU A 6 -19.90 -3.91 0.58
N GLN A 7 -20.72 -4.81 1.12
CA GLN A 7 -22.18 -4.71 1.05
C GLN A 7 -22.74 -3.57 1.91
N ASP A 8 -22.15 -3.31 3.07
CA ASP A 8 -22.62 -2.31 4.05
C ASP A 8 -22.13 -0.88 3.73
N ALA A 9 -21.54 -0.67 2.55
CA ALA A 9 -20.95 0.61 2.13
C ALA A 9 -19.95 1.18 3.15
N PHE A 10 -19.16 0.31 3.79
CA PHE A 10 -18.20 0.69 4.83
C PHE A 10 -17.17 1.72 4.31
N THR A 11 -16.86 2.71 5.14
CA THR A 11 -15.80 3.69 4.90
C THR A 11 -14.85 3.69 6.09
N GLY A 12 -13.58 3.43 5.85
CA GLY A 12 -12.64 3.12 6.92
C GLY A 12 -11.45 2.29 6.46
N TYR A 13 -10.80 1.62 7.40
CA TYR A 13 -9.83 0.58 7.09
C TYR A 13 -9.96 -0.64 8.00
N VAL A 14 -9.47 -1.76 7.49
CA VAL A 14 -9.26 -3.00 8.24
C VAL A 14 -7.77 -3.16 8.47
N SER A 15 -7.36 -3.35 9.72
CA SER A 15 -6.01 -3.71 10.12
C SER A 15 -5.91 -5.22 10.33
N LEU A 16 -4.86 -5.83 9.79
CA LEU A 16 -4.54 -7.24 9.85
C LEU A 16 -3.15 -7.38 10.45
N LYS A 17 -3.03 -7.88 11.67
CA LYS A 17 -1.72 -8.10 12.34
C LYS A 17 -1.17 -9.46 11.92
N MET A 18 -0.06 -9.47 11.17
CA MET A 18 0.56 -10.70 10.67
C MET A 18 2.02 -10.78 11.12
N GLU A 19 2.57 -11.99 11.19
CA GLU A 19 4.00 -12.18 11.41
C GLU A 19 4.79 -11.65 10.20
N GLY A 20 5.74 -10.74 10.45
CA GLY A 20 6.56 -10.12 9.40
C GLY A 20 6.01 -8.83 8.78
N GLY A 21 4.84 -8.34 9.22
CA GLY A 21 4.30 -7.04 8.83
C GLY A 21 2.78 -6.92 9.02
N ASP A 22 2.26 -5.70 9.13
CA ASP A 22 0.81 -5.47 9.22
C ASP A 22 0.20 -5.19 7.83
N GLY A 23 -1.02 -5.65 7.62
CA GLY A 23 -1.84 -5.34 6.45
C GLY A 23 -2.90 -4.30 6.78
N PHE A 24 -3.12 -3.36 5.87
CA PHE A 24 -4.17 -2.36 5.94
C PHE A 24 -4.98 -2.38 4.65
N VAL A 25 -6.29 -2.57 4.76
CA VAL A 25 -7.21 -2.53 3.61
C VAL A 25 -8.14 -1.34 3.80
N PHE A 26 -8.00 -0.36 2.93
CA PHE A 26 -8.76 0.89 2.94
C PHE A 26 -10.01 0.77 2.08
N PHE A 27 -11.14 1.22 2.63
CA PHE A 27 -12.45 1.18 2.00
C PHE A 27 -13.07 2.57 1.93
N SER A 28 -13.73 2.86 0.81
CA SER A 28 -14.59 4.02 0.66
C SER A 28 -15.93 3.56 0.07
N ARG A 29 -17.01 3.75 0.83
CA ARG A 29 -18.37 3.36 0.44
C ARG A 29 -18.47 1.91 -0.05
N GLY A 30 -17.81 0.99 0.65
CA GLY A 30 -17.79 -0.44 0.31
C GLY A 30 -16.85 -0.81 -0.84
N THR A 31 -16.15 0.13 -1.45
CA THR A 31 -15.14 -0.16 -2.48
C THR A 31 -13.76 -0.21 -1.85
N VAL A 32 -12.97 -1.25 -2.13
CA VAL A 32 -11.56 -1.31 -1.75
C VAL A 32 -10.80 -0.24 -2.54
N VAL A 33 -10.33 0.78 -1.84
CA VAL A 33 -9.52 1.86 -2.43
C VAL A 33 -8.06 1.42 -2.53
N ARG A 34 -7.57 0.75 -1.49
CA ARG A 34 -6.16 0.33 -1.45
C ARG A 34 -5.89 -0.76 -0.44
N ALA A 35 -4.89 -1.57 -0.74
CA ALA A 35 -4.30 -2.51 0.20
C ALA A 35 -2.82 -2.15 0.39
N VAL A 36 -2.40 -1.93 1.63
CA VAL A 36 -1.05 -1.53 2.01
C VAL A 36 -0.51 -2.53 3.01
N GLU A 37 0.75 -2.90 2.85
CA GLU A 37 1.50 -3.72 3.78
C GLU A 37 2.60 -2.87 4.42
N THR A 38 2.78 -2.96 5.73
CA THR A 38 3.91 -2.34 6.42
C THR A 38 4.95 -3.40 6.76
N GLN A 39 6.19 -3.16 6.35
CA GLN A 39 7.33 -4.01 6.69
C GLN A 39 8.54 -3.12 6.94
N ASN A 40 9.20 -3.29 8.09
CA ASN A 40 10.34 -2.45 8.51
C ASN A 40 10.04 -0.93 8.45
N SER A 41 8.83 -0.54 8.87
CA SER A 41 8.34 0.85 8.82
C SER A 41 8.15 1.44 7.41
N GLU A 42 8.25 0.64 6.35
CA GLU A 42 7.91 1.05 4.99
C GLU A 42 6.51 0.60 4.62
N PHE A 43 5.72 1.52 4.07
CA PHE A 43 4.40 1.22 3.52
C PHE A 43 4.50 0.86 2.04
N LYS A 44 4.04 -0.32 1.65
CA LYS A 44 4.04 -0.81 0.27
C LYS A 44 2.63 -1.15 -0.16
N VAL A 45 2.21 -0.59 -1.29
CA VAL A 45 0.92 -0.96 -1.90
C VAL A 45 1.03 -2.36 -2.48
N ARG A 46 0.05 -3.20 -2.17
CA ARG A 46 -0.03 -4.60 -2.61
C ARG A 46 -1.39 -4.89 -3.23
N MET A 47 -1.44 -5.93 -4.06
CA MET A 47 -2.70 -6.54 -4.45
C MET A 47 -3.42 -7.09 -3.21
N LEU A 48 -4.70 -6.82 -3.04
CA LEU A 48 -5.49 -7.36 -1.92
C LEU A 48 -5.35 -8.89 -1.81
N PRO A 49 -5.45 -9.69 -2.89
CA PRO A 49 -5.22 -11.14 -2.82
C PRO A 49 -3.90 -11.55 -2.18
N ARG A 50 -2.82 -10.77 -2.35
CA ARG A 50 -1.51 -11.05 -1.73
C ARG A 50 -1.60 -10.98 -0.21
N ILE A 51 -2.21 -9.91 0.32
CA ILE A 51 -2.40 -9.76 1.77
C ILE A 51 -3.30 -10.89 2.30
N LEU A 52 -4.39 -11.21 1.59
CA LEU A 52 -5.30 -12.27 2.02
C LEU A 52 -4.69 -13.67 1.99
N ASN A 53 -3.79 -13.95 1.05
CA ASN A 53 -3.10 -15.24 1.00
C ASN A 53 -2.12 -15.41 2.17
N LYS A 54 -1.42 -14.33 2.58
CA LYS A 54 -0.59 -14.35 3.79
C LYS A 54 -1.42 -14.62 5.04
N VAL A 55 -2.58 -13.97 5.16
CA VAL A 55 -3.52 -14.22 6.28
C VAL A 55 -3.93 -15.69 6.36
N LYS A 56 -4.17 -16.36 5.23
CA LYS A 56 -4.54 -17.79 5.19
C LYS A 56 -3.42 -18.74 5.63
N GLN A 57 -2.17 -18.29 5.61
CA GLN A 57 -1.01 -19.11 5.99
C GLN A 57 -0.73 -19.08 7.50
N VAL A 58 -1.34 -18.13 8.22
CA VAL A 58 -1.20 -17.98 9.67
C VAL A 58 -2.46 -18.55 10.34
N SER A 59 -2.29 -19.23 11.48
CA SER A 59 -3.40 -19.86 12.20
C SER A 59 -4.39 -18.86 12.79
N GLU A 60 -3.90 -17.69 13.21
CA GLU A 60 -4.71 -16.65 13.81
C GLU A 60 -4.18 -15.27 13.40
N VAL A 61 -5.08 -14.38 12.99
CA VAL A 61 -4.74 -13.01 12.57
C VAL A 61 -5.64 -12.05 13.33
N ALA A 62 -5.03 -11.27 14.22
CA ALA A 62 -5.77 -10.23 14.92
C ALA A 62 -6.23 -9.18 13.90
N THR A 63 -7.55 -8.97 13.86
CA THR A 63 -8.21 -8.15 12.85
C THR A 63 -9.07 -7.10 13.53
N SER A 64 -8.90 -5.84 13.13
CA SER A 64 -9.68 -4.72 13.66
C SER A 64 -10.18 -3.85 12.51
N SER A 65 -11.42 -3.36 12.61
CA SER A 65 -11.99 -2.41 11.65
C SER A 65 -12.19 -1.05 12.31
N TYR A 66 -11.84 0.01 11.59
CA TYR A 66 -11.96 1.39 12.06
C TYR A 66 -12.80 2.19 11.08
N VAL A 67 -13.91 2.75 11.55
CA VAL A 67 -14.83 3.57 10.74
C VAL A 67 -14.27 4.98 10.64
N LEU A 68 -14.05 5.47 9.42
CA LEU A 68 -13.48 6.79 9.16
C LEU A 68 -14.35 7.58 8.20
N SER A 69 -14.14 8.89 8.15
CA SER A 69 -14.62 9.70 7.03
C SER A 69 -13.83 9.40 5.76
N SER A 70 -14.40 9.74 4.60
CA SER A 70 -13.72 9.57 3.30
C SER A 70 -12.41 10.36 3.22
N ASN A 71 -12.35 11.58 3.78
CA ASN A 71 -11.15 12.42 3.74
C ASN A 71 -10.00 11.79 4.53
N ILE A 72 -10.30 11.21 5.70
CA ILE A 72 -9.28 10.51 6.48
C ILE A 72 -8.79 9.26 5.74
N VAL A 73 -9.69 8.49 5.11
CA VAL A 73 -9.30 7.34 4.27
C VAL A 73 -8.42 7.78 3.10
N GLU A 74 -8.73 8.90 2.46
CA GLU A 74 -7.96 9.43 1.33
C GLU A 74 -6.51 9.73 1.73
N VAL A 75 -6.31 10.44 2.85
CA VAL A 75 -4.97 10.73 3.37
C VAL A 75 -4.25 9.45 3.80
N LEU A 76 -4.88 8.59 4.61
CA LEU A 76 -4.21 7.39 5.13
C LEU A 76 -3.89 6.35 4.05
N SER A 77 -4.73 6.25 3.01
CA SER A 77 -4.44 5.38 1.86
C SER A 77 -3.21 5.83 1.06
N ALA A 78 -2.75 7.06 1.26
CA ALA A 78 -1.58 7.65 0.63
C ALA A 78 -0.27 7.53 1.45
N LEU A 79 -0.28 6.81 2.59
CA LEU A 79 0.90 6.69 3.47
C LEU A 79 2.19 6.25 2.75
N PHE A 80 2.10 5.37 1.74
CA PHE A 80 3.26 4.92 0.93
C PHE A 80 3.93 6.04 0.12
N ALA A 81 3.23 7.15 -0.11
CA ALA A 81 3.71 8.25 -0.95
C ALA A 81 4.41 9.35 -0.15
N PHE A 82 4.23 9.39 1.17
CA PHE A 82 4.73 10.48 2.00
C PHE A 82 6.24 10.39 2.19
N LYS A 83 6.87 11.55 2.30
CA LYS A 83 8.29 11.69 2.61
C LYS A 83 8.47 12.51 3.88
N PRO A 84 9.55 12.27 4.65
CA PRO A 84 9.86 13.13 5.78
C PRO A 84 10.22 14.53 5.28
N LEU A 85 9.44 15.53 5.66
CA LEU A 85 9.68 16.93 5.36
C LEU A 85 10.35 17.66 6.52
N TYR A 86 9.87 17.40 7.74
CA TYR A 86 10.43 17.91 8.98
C TYR A 86 10.59 16.74 9.95
N ILE A 87 11.80 16.54 10.46
CA ILE A 87 12.11 15.50 11.47
C ILE A 87 12.61 16.21 12.72
N ASP A 88 12.01 15.87 13.86
CA ASP A 88 12.30 16.43 15.18
C ASP A 88 12.41 17.97 15.18
N TYR A 89 11.56 18.62 14.37
CA TYR A 89 11.60 20.05 14.17
C TYR A 89 10.96 20.75 15.37
N GLN A 90 11.76 21.52 16.09
CA GLN A 90 11.28 22.30 17.22
C GLN A 90 10.62 23.59 16.72
N VAL A 91 9.29 23.62 16.75
CA VAL A 91 8.50 24.80 16.43
C VAL A 91 8.58 25.78 17.60
N LYS A 92 9.15 26.96 17.36
CA LYS A 92 9.18 28.02 18.38
C LYS A 92 7.82 28.69 18.49
N ARG A 93 7.61 29.39 19.60
CA ARG A 93 6.41 30.22 19.82
C ARG A 93 6.19 31.13 18.61
N LYS A 94 4.94 31.21 18.15
CA LYS A 94 4.50 31.97 16.97
C LYS A 94 5.01 31.50 15.61
N GLU A 95 5.82 30.45 15.53
CA GLU A 95 6.37 29.95 14.25
C GLU A 95 5.42 28.95 13.55
N LEU A 96 4.54 28.30 14.30
CA LEU A 96 3.59 27.30 13.77
C LEU A 96 2.79 27.80 12.57
N LYS A 97 2.33 29.06 12.61
CA LYS A 97 1.55 29.66 11.52
C LYS A 97 2.33 29.65 10.20
N LYS A 98 3.64 29.93 10.25
CA LYS A 98 4.50 29.92 9.06
C LYS A 98 4.64 28.51 8.50
N VAL A 99 4.80 27.51 9.37
CA VAL A 99 4.86 26.10 8.96
C VAL A 99 3.58 25.69 8.25
N LEU A 100 2.41 25.96 8.87
CA LEU A 100 1.11 25.63 8.27
C LEU A 100 0.88 26.36 6.95
N THR A 101 1.20 27.65 6.86
CA THR A 101 1.06 28.41 5.60
C THR A 101 1.96 27.86 4.49
N ASN A 102 3.16 27.36 4.81
CA ASN A 102 4.00 26.72 3.80
C ASN A 102 3.39 25.41 3.31
N LEU A 103 2.86 24.58 4.22
CA LEU A 103 2.20 23.32 3.88
C LEU A 103 0.92 23.57 3.04
N GLU A 104 0.20 24.63 3.35
CA GLU A 104 -0.97 25.09 2.60
C GLU A 104 -0.58 25.56 1.19
N HIS A 105 0.43 26.44 1.08
CA HIS A 105 0.89 27.00 -0.19
C HIS A 105 1.39 25.93 -1.17
N ASP A 106 2.06 24.90 -0.67
CA ASP A 106 2.57 23.78 -1.47
C ASP A 106 1.53 22.67 -1.72
N GLU A 107 0.28 22.85 -1.27
CA GLU A 107 -0.81 21.85 -1.37
C GLU A 107 -0.40 20.47 -0.82
N MET A 108 0.29 20.48 0.32
CA MET A 108 0.84 19.27 0.92
C MET A 108 -0.27 18.39 1.50
N SER A 109 -0.19 17.08 1.26
CA SER A 109 -1.03 16.08 1.93
C SER A 109 -0.15 15.13 2.72
N GLY A 110 -0.57 14.76 3.93
CA GLY A 110 0.30 14.02 4.83
C GLY A 110 -0.20 13.88 6.26
N VAL A 111 0.70 13.41 7.11
CA VAL A 111 0.52 13.26 8.55
C VAL A 111 1.52 14.17 9.27
N LEU A 112 1.00 14.96 10.19
CA LEU A 112 1.76 15.79 11.11
C LEU A 112 1.68 15.15 12.50
N GLU A 113 2.81 14.65 12.98
CA GLU A 113 2.97 14.17 14.34
C GLU A 113 3.43 15.34 15.22
N VAL A 114 2.71 15.57 16.31
CA VAL A 114 3.03 16.61 17.29
C VAL A 114 3.32 15.93 18.62
N ARG A 115 4.52 16.19 19.16
CA ARG A 115 4.94 15.78 20.49
C ARG A 115 5.01 16.99 21.41
N GLU A 116 4.21 16.96 22.46
CA GLU A 116 4.40 17.85 23.60
C GLU A 116 5.45 17.29 24.56
N ALA A 117 6.08 18.19 25.31
CA ALA A 117 7.18 17.86 26.23
C ALA A 117 6.78 16.87 27.36
N GLU A 118 5.48 16.66 27.62
CA GLU A 118 4.98 15.88 28.76
C GLU A 118 3.93 14.79 28.39
N GLN A 119 4.13 14.07 27.28
CA GLN A 119 3.51 12.75 26.95
C GLN A 119 2.30 12.72 26.00
N SER A 120 1.75 13.84 25.54
CA SER A 120 0.72 13.78 24.49
C SER A 120 1.39 13.67 23.10
N LEU A 121 1.12 12.56 22.42
CA LEU A 121 1.44 12.35 21.02
C LEU A 121 0.15 12.55 20.25
N VAL A 122 0.11 13.57 19.40
CA VAL A 122 -1.08 13.89 18.63
C VAL A 122 -0.76 13.81 17.14
N TYR A 123 -1.66 13.19 16.40
CA TYR A 123 -1.60 13.19 14.94
C TYR A 123 -2.62 14.17 14.36
N LEU A 124 -2.19 14.93 13.36
CA LEU A 124 -3.01 15.78 12.52
C LEU A 124 -2.87 15.31 11.07
N LEU A 125 -3.97 15.30 10.34
CA LEU A 125 -3.98 14.91 8.93
C LEU A 125 -4.13 16.14 8.05
N LEU A 126 -3.41 16.15 6.94
CA LEU A 126 -3.41 17.21 5.95
C LEU A 126 -3.87 16.66 4.61
N GLU A 127 -4.80 17.36 3.99
CA GLU A 127 -5.31 17.10 2.65
C GLU A 127 -5.23 18.38 1.81
N ARG A 128 -4.36 18.37 0.79
CA ARG A 128 -4.15 19.49 -0.14
C ARG A 128 -3.94 20.83 0.60
N GLY A 129 -3.14 20.81 1.66
CA GLY A 129 -2.84 21.98 2.47
C GLY A 129 -3.84 22.27 3.60
N ASN A 130 -4.99 21.60 3.63
CA ASN A 130 -6.02 21.81 4.64
C ASN A 130 -5.94 20.76 5.74
N LEU A 131 -6.17 21.15 6.99
CA LEU A 131 -6.29 20.20 8.09
C LEU A 131 -7.62 19.46 8.00
N VAL A 132 -7.56 18.13 8.05
CA VAL A 132 -8.75 17.29 8.13
C VAL A 132 -9.31 17.40 9.55
N THR A 133 -10.52 17.94 9.68
CA THR A 133 -11.19 18.17 10.97
C THR A 133 -12.36 17.23 11.22
N ASP A 134 -12.51 16.19 10.40
CA ASP A 134 -13.58 15.19 10.53
C ASP A 134 -13.50 14.46 11.87
N ARG A 135 -14.68 14.12 12.44
CA ARG A 135 -14.76 13.41 13.73
C ARG A 135 -14.47 11.92 13.57
N PHE A 136 -13.63 11.39 14.45
CA PHE A 136 -13.43 9.95 14.67
C PHE A 136 -14.08 9.52 15.99
N THR A 137 -14.49 8.25 16.11
CA THR A 137 -15.02 7.70 17.36
C THR A 137 -13.97 6.84 18.06
N SER A 138 -13.51 7.33 19.23
CA SER A 138 -12.64 6.72 20.26
C SER A 138 -12.75 5.18 20.37
N SER A 139 -11.69 4.35 20.25
CA SER A 139 -10.28 4.44 20.71
C SER A 139 -9.42 3.46 19.87
N TYR A 140 -8.08 3.49 19.72
CA TYR A 140 -6.94 3.94 20.56
C TYR A 140 -5.79 4.50 19.66
N GLY A 141 -5.19 5.65 20.01
CA GLY A 141 -4.05 6.29 19.31
C GLY A 141 -4.41 7.68 18.75
N ASP A 142 -4.50 8.68 19.62
CA ASP A 142 -5.28 9.92 19.41
C ASP A 142 -4.81 10.78 18.23
N ILE A 143 -5.60 10.74 17.15
CA ILE A 143 -5.64 11.77 16.11
C ILE A 143 -6.59 12.86 16.62
N VAL A 144 -6.15 14.11 16.69
CA VAL A 144 -7.04 15.21 17.11
C VAL A 144 -8.03 15.48 15.97
N CYS A 145 -9.31 15.18 16.26
CA CYS A 145 -10.41 15.18 15.31
C CYS A 145 -11.48 16.15 15.79
N GLY A 146 -11.92 17.07 14.93
CA GLY A 146 -12.88 18.13 15.27
C GLY A 146 -12.27 19.53 15.19
N THR A 147 -13.04 20.49 14.69
CA THR A 147 -12.58 21.87 14.46
C THR A 147 -12.13 22.55 15.76
N GLU A 148 -12.84 22.30 16.87
CA GLU A 148 -12.53 22.91 18.18
C GLU A 148 -11.27 22.31 18.80
N GLU A 149 -11.13 20.98 18.74
CA GLU A 149 -9.99 20.25 19.27
C GLU A 149 -8.72 20.57 18.47
N VAL A 150 -8.81 20.60 17.13
CA VAL A 150 -7.70 21.02 16.26
C VAL A 150 -7.33 22.47 16.55
N SER A 151 -8.30 23.38 16.65
CA SER A 151 -8.01 24.79 16.95
C SER A 151 -7.33 24.95 18.32
N SER A 152 -7.83 24.25 19.35
CA SER A 152 -7.29 24.30 20.71
C SER A 152 -5.84 23.79 20.74
N LEU A 153 -5.55 22.70 20.03
CA LEU A 153 -4.19 22.17 19.90
C LEU A 153 -3.26 23.15 19.20
N LEU A 154 -3.68 23.71 18.06
CA LEU A 154 -2.87 24.66 17.31
C LEU A 154 -2.59 25.93 18.13
N ASP A 155 -3.58 26.44 18.86
CA ASP A 155 -3.40 27.58 19.77
C ASP A 155 -2.42 27.25 20.90
N HIS A 156 -2.48 26.03 21.45
CA HIS A 156 -1.55 25.57 22.47
C HIS A 156 -0.11 25.54 21.93
N ILE A 157 0.12 24.88 20.79
CA ILE A 157 1.43 24.80 20.15
C ILE A 157 1.95 26.20 19.79
N HIS A 158 1.06 27.10 19.31
CA HIS A 158 1.45 28.47 18.98
C HIS A 158 1.99 29.24 20.20
N LYS A 159 1.38 29.02 21.38
CA LYS A 159 1.75 29.67 22.65
C LYS A 159 2.97 29.03 23.31
N ASN A 160 3.11 27.71 23.26
CA ASN A 160 4.08 26.97 24.06
C ASN A 160 5.27 26.44 23.24
N GLY A 161 5.10 26.28 21.92
CA GLY A 161 6.01 25.53 21.07
C GLY A 161 5.76 24.02 21.19
N ALA A 162 6.26 23.25 20.22
CA ALA A 162 6.20 21.79 20.24
C ALA A 162 7.31 21.20 19.37
N MET A 163 7.55 19.90 19.51
CA MET A 163 8.34 19.14 18.54
C MET A 163 7.37 18.54 17.53
N ILE A 164 7.63 18.74 16.24
CA ILE A 164 6.81 18.18 15.18
C ILE A 164 7.63 17.27 14.26
N GLN A 165 6.97 16.26 13.73
CA GLN A 165 7.43 15.48 12.59
C GLN A 165 6.37 15.56 11.50
N VAL A 166 6.79 15.87 10.27
CA VAL A 166 5.88 16.01 9.13
C VAL A 166 6.26 15.00 8.08
N TYR A 167 5.34 14.10 7.79
CA TYR A 167 5.43 13.15 6.70
C TYR A 167 4.39 13.57 5.65
N ALA A 168 4.84 14.24 4.60
CA ALA A 168 3.94 14.80 3.59
C ALA A 168 4.57 14.78 2.21
N GLU A 169 3.73 14.94 1.19
CA GLU A 169 4.14 15.10 -0.20
C GLU A 169 3.13 16.02 -0.91
N LYS A 170 3.56 16.68 -1.99
CA LYS A 170 2.64 17.53 -2.80
C LYS A 170 1.52 16.69 -3.38
N ALA A 171 0.29 17.22 -3.41
CA ALA A 171 -0.88 16.46 -3.87
C ALA A 171 -0.71 15.86 -5.28
N HIS A 172 -0.13 16.61 -6.22
CA HIS A 172 0.10 16.13 -7.58
C HIS A 172 1.19 15.03 -7.67
N GLU A 173 2.20 15.09 -6.81
CA GLU A 173 3.24 14.04 -6.71
C GLU A 173 2.65 12.75 -6.13
N ILE A 174 1.77 12.86 -5.13
CA ILE A 174 1.02 11.72 -4.61
C ILE A 174 0.19 11.08 -5.74
N GLU A 175 -0.56 11.89 -6.49
CA GLU A 175 -1.39 11.39 -7.60
C GLU A 175 -0.57 10.71 -8.69
N ASN A 176 0.59 11.27 -9.06
CA ASN A 176 1.51 10.62 -9.99
C ASN A 176 2.00 9.27 -9.48
N LYS A 177 2.38 9.17 -8.19
CA LYS A 177 2.78 7.89 -7.58
C LYS A 177 1.61 6.90 -7.52
N LYS A 178 0.38 7.37 -7.24
CA LYS A 178 -0.83 6.53 -7.26
C LYS A 178 -1.01 5.91 -8.64
N ARG A 179 -1.00 6.74 -9.69
CA ARG A 179 -1.15 6.29 -11.08
C ARG A 179 -0.07 5.29 -11.48
N MET A 180 1.20 5.58 -11.17
CA MET A 180 2.30 4.65 -11.47
C MET A 180 2.13 3.29 -10.79
N ILE A 181 1.71 3.28 -9.51
CA ILE A 181 1.45 2.03 -8.79
C ILE A 181 0.26 1.29 -9.39
N GLU A 182 -0.82 1.99 -9.73
CA GLU A 182 -1.99 1.38 -10.36
C GLU A 182 -1.62 0.74 -11.70
N GLU A 183 -0.88 1.44 -12.55
CA GLU A 183 -0.34 0.90 -13.81
C GLU A 183 0.55 -0.34 -13.57
N ASP A 184 1.36 -0.34 -12.51
CA ASP A 184 2.22 -1.48 -12.18
C ASP A 184 1.45 -2.67 -11.60
N LEU A 185 0.42 -2.43 -10.79
CA LEU A 185 -0.49 -3.46 -10.27
C LEU A 185 -1.33 -4.06 -11.40
N GLU A 186 -1.77 -3.25 -12.36
CA GLU A 186 -2.49 -3.70 -13.56
C GLU A 186 -1.65 -4.59 -14.46
N LYS A 187 -0.32 -4.56 -14.37
CA LYS A 187 0.55 -5.49 -15.10
C LYS A 187 0.63 -6.86 -14.41
N ILE A 188 0.21 -7.00 -13.16
CA ILE A 188 0.26 -8.28 -12.46
C ILE A 188 -0.80 -9.23 -13.05
N ARG A 189 -0.39 -10.43 -13.41
CA ARG A 189 -1.29 -11.49 -13.88
C ARG A 189 -1.19 -12.69 -12.94
N GLN A 190 -2.33 -13.10 -12.39
CA GLN A 190 -2.42 -14.36 -11.65
C GLN A 190 -2.57 -15.50 -12.64
N LEU A 191 -1.63 -16.44 -12.61
CA LEU A 191 -1.54 -17.55 -13.55
C LEU A 191 -1.45 -18.89 -12.81
N ILE A 192 -1.99 -19.93 -13.44
CA ILE A 192 -1.90 -21.31 -12.95
C ILE A 192 -0.57 -21.90 -13.42
N VAL A 193 0.23 -22.39 -12.49
CA VAL A 193 1.48 -23.07 -12.78
C VAL A 193 1.21 -24.34 -13.57
N LYS A 194 1.91 -24.49 -14.70
CA LYS A 194 1.97 -25.70 -15.50
C LYS A 194 3.40 -26.21 -15.59
N SER A 195 3.64 -27.40 -15.06
CA SER A 195 4.92 -28.08 -15.14
C SER A 195 5.15 -28.61 -16.55
N GLU A 196 6.33 -28.36 -17.11
CA GLU A 196 6.82 -29.18 -18.22
C GLU A 196 8.23 -29.67 -17.93
N SER A 197 8.46 -30.93 -18.25
CA SER A 197 9.74 -31.61 -18.16
C SER A 197 10.25 -31.93 -19.56
N GLY A 198 11.55 -31.74 -19.81
CA GLY A 198 12.17 -32.05 -21.09
C GLY A 198 13.65 -31.68 -21.11
N MET A 199 14.50 -32.56 -21.64
CA MET A 199 15.96 -32.43 -21.60
C MET A 199 16.50 -31.18 -22.33
N PHE A 200 15.73 -30.63 -23.27
CA PHE A 200 16.07 -29.47 -24.08
C PHE A 200 15.35 -28.17 -23.66
N ARG A 201 14.62 -28.20 -22.55
CA ARG A 201 13.89 -27.03 -22.07
C ARG A 201 14.82 -26.13 -21.24
N ASP A 202 14.76 -24.84 -21.51
CA ASP A 202 15.46 -23.85 -20.69
C ASP A 202 14.93 -23.88 -19.24
N LYS A 203 15.86 -23.97 -18.30
CA LYS A 203 15.61 -24.10 -16.86
C LYS A 203 15.40 -22.75 -16.18
N GLU A 204 15.61 -21.65 -16.89
CA GLU A 204 15.48 -20.27 -16.38
C GLU A 204 14.40 -19.46 -17.11
N THR A 205 13.68 -20.07 -18.06
CA THR A 205 12.66 -19.38 -18.86
C THR A 205 11.25 -19.85 -18.51
N ILE A 206 10.44 -18.92 -18.02
CA ILE A 206 8.99 -19.07 -17.92
C ILE A 206 8.33 -18.72 -19.26
N LYS A 207 7.26 -19.42 -19.60
CA LYS A 207 6.43 -19.07 -20.77
C LYS A 207 5.05 -18.62 -20.31
N VAL A 208 4.57 -17.53 -20.89
CA VAL A 208 3.22 -16.99 -20.68
C VAL A 208 2.52 -16.81 -22.02
N ALA A 209 1.20 -16.62 -22.00
CA ALA A 209 0.43 -16.46 -23.23
C ALA A 209 0.83 -15.20 -24.01
N GLU A 210 0.85 -15.26 -25.35
CA GLU A 210 1.17 -14.11 -26.19
C GLU A 210 0.24 -12.91 -25.94
N GLU A 211 -1.02 -13.17 -25.58
CA GLU A 211 -2.00 -12.15 -25.24
C GLU A 211 -1.56 -11.33 -24.01
N ILE A 212 -1.07 -12.00 -22.96
CA ILE A 212 -0.54 -11.36 -21.76
C ILE A 212 0.66 -10.48 -22.09
N VAL A 213 1.57 -10.96 -22.94
CA VAL A 213 2.75 -10.18 -23.34
C VAL A 213 2.36 -8.90 -24.10
N ARG A 214 1.32 -8.99 -24.94
CA ARG A 214 0.78 -7.82 -25.66
C ARG A 214 0.09 -6.83 -24.72
N GLU A 215 -0.64 -7.31 -23.72
CA GLU A 215 -1.24 -6.45 -22.68
C GLU A 215 -0.17 -5.69 -21.89
N TRP A 216 1.00 -6.29 -21.68
CA TRP A 216 2.16 -5.61 -21.10
C TRP A 216 2.85 -4.62 -22.05
N GLY A 217 2.40 -4.50 -23.30
CA GLY A 217 3.02 -3.63 -24.31
C GLY A 217 4.37 -4.12 -24.82
N LEU A 218 4.69 -5.41 -24.64
CA LEU A 218 5.97 -6.01 -25.01
C LEU A 218 5.87 -6.78 -26.34
N ASP A 219 7.00 -6.95 -27.03
CA ASP A 219 7.08 -7.78 -28.24
C ASP A 219 7.04 -9.27 -27.86
N VAL A 220 6.04 -10.00 -28.37
CA VAL A 220 5.84 -11.44 -28.17
C VAL A 220 7.02 -12.30 -28.63
N LYS A 221 7.87 -11.79 -29.53
CA LYS A 221 9.08 -12.49 -30.01
C LYS A 221 10.31 -12.25 -29.15
N SER A 222 10.27 -11.24 -28.27
CA SER A 222 11.39 -10.89 -27.43
C SER A 222 11.50 -11.81 -26.21
N THR A 223 12.69 -11.90 -25.63
CA THR A 223 12.89 -12.46 -24.29
C THR A 223 13.13 -11.29 -23.34
N PHE A 224 12.37 -11.25 -22.26
CA PHE A 224 12.42 -10.19 -21.24
C PHE A 224 12.48 -10.82 -19.85
N ARG A 225 12.59 -10.02 -18.79
CA ARG A 225 12.56 -10.54 -17.42
C ARG A 225 11.18 -10.35 -16.81
N VAL A 226 10.79 -11.30 -15.98
CA VAL A 226 9.60 -11.20 -15.14
C VAL A 226 9.97 -11.46 -13.70
N GLU A 227 9.14 -10.94 -12.82
CA GLU A 227 9.08 -11.34 -11.42
C GLU A 227 7.89 -12.28 -11.24
N VAL A 228 8.14 -13.40 -10.56
CA VAL A 228 7.17 -14.41 -10.19
C VAL A 228 7.04 -14.38 -8.68
N GLU A 229 5.82 -14.17 -8.20
CA GLU A 229 5.47 -14.22 -6.80
C GLU A 229 4.68 -15.50 -6.50
N THR A 230 5.13 -16.27 -5.52
CA THR A 230 4.45 -17.49 -5.06
C THR A 230 3.25 -17.17 -4.17
N GLY A 231 2.44 -18.19 -3.85
CA GLY A 231 1.34 -18.03 -2.88
C GLY A 231 1.80 -17.59 -1.49
N SER A 232 3.05 -17.88 -1.09
CA SER A 232 3.71 -17.41 0.15
C SER A 232 4.22 -15.97 0.09
N GLY A 233 4.21 -15.36 -1.10
CA GLY A 233 4.68 -14.00 -1.32
C GLY A 233 6.19 -13.88 -1.56
N ASP A 234 6.88 -15.01 -1.76
CA ASP A 234 8.28 -15.07 -2.13
C ASP A 234 8.46 -14.63 -3.59
N LEU A 235 9.50 -13.84 -3.86
CA LEU A 235 9.75 -13.24 -5.18
C LEU A 235 10.93 -13.91 -5.88
N TYR A 236 10.72 -14.27 -7.14
CA TYR A 236 11.73 -14.89 -8.00
C TYR A 236 11.81 -14.15 -9.33
N SER A 237 13.00 -14.07 -9.92
CA SER A 237 13.18 -13.44 -11.22
C SER A 237 13.65 -14.44 -12.28
N TYR A 238 12.94 -14.47 -13.40
CA TYR A 238 13.22 -15.40 -14.50
C TYR A 238 13.15 -14.70 -15.85
N LYS A 239 13.75 -15.31 -16.87
CA LYS A 239 13.52 -14.92 -18.27
C LYS A 239 12.11 -15.34 -18.66
N CYS A 240 11.46 -14.56 -19.51
CA CYS A 240 10.10 -14.81 -19.97
C CYS A 240 10.03 -14.75 -21.50
N GLN A 241 9.21 -15.63 -22.06
CA GLN A 241 8.88 -15.67 -23.47
C GLN A 241 7.38 -15.87 -23.68
N GLY A 242 6.84 -15.25 -24.73
CA GLY A 242 5.48 -15.53 -25.19
C GLY A 242 5.39 -16.93 -25.79
N ALA A 243 4.29 -17.63 -25.52
CA ALA A 243 3.97 -18.88 -26.19
C ALA A 243 2.48 -19.00 -26.51
N ARG A 244 2.19 -19.65 -27.63
CA ARG A 244 0.82 -19.84 -28.13
C ARG A 244 0.07 -20.84 -27.27
N LYS A 245 -1.24 -20.61 -27.09
CA LYS A 245 -2.18 -21.53 -26.43
C LYS A 245 -1.89 -21.82 -24.96
N LEU A 246 -1.19 -20.91 -24.27
CA LEU A 246 -1.03 -21.00 -22.81
C LEU A 246 -2.21 -20.43 -22.04
N GLY A 247 -2.98 -19.47 -22.57
CA GLY A 247 -4.11 -18.88 -21.84
C GLY A 247 -3.71 -18.40 -20.43
N GLY A 248 -4.47 -18.78 -19.40
CA GLY A 248 -4.21 -18.43 -18.01
C GLY A 248 -3.08 -19.22 -17.31
N TYR A 249 -2.23 -19.92 -18.05
CA TYR A 249 -1.16 -20.75 -17.49
C TYR A 249 0.21 -20.07 -17.60
N ALA A 250 1.00 -20.24 -16.55
CA ALA A 250 2.42 -19.99 -16.52
C ALA A 250 3.15 -21.32 -16.67
N SER A 251 3.88 -21.52 -17.77
CA SER A 251 4.57 -22.79 -18.03
C SER A 251 6.02 -22.74 -17.56
N LEU A 252 6.36 -23.54 -16.54
CA LEU A 252 7.65 -23.52 -15.84
C LEU A 252 8.32 -24.89 -15.84
N HIS A 253 9.65 -24.89 -15.84
CA HIS A 253 10.43 -26.13 -15.72
C HIS A 253 10.37 -26.67 -14.29
N THR A 254 10.37 -27.99 -14.11
CA THR A 254 10.25 -28.66 -12.80
C THR A 254 11.29 -28.19 -11.78
N MET A 255 12.51 -27.84 -12.22
CA MET A 255 13.54 -27.27 -11.32
C MET A 255 13.15 -25.90 -10.76
N MET A 256 12.46 -25.06 -11.54
CA MET A 256 11.96 -23.76 -11.07
C MET A 256 10.88 -23.96 -10.00
N LEU A 257 9.97 -24.92 -10.25
CA LEU A 257 8.93 -25.29 -9.29
C LEU A 257 9.53 -25.70 -7.94
N ASN A 258 10.53 -26.59 -7.99
CA ASN A 258 11.23 -27.05 -6.80
C ASN A 258 11.96 -25.91 -6.07
N SER A 259 12.61 -24.99 -6.81
CA SER A 259 13.29 -23.84 -6.19
C SER A 259 12.34 -22.85 -5.54
N MET A 260 11.11 -22.75 -6.06
CA MET A 260 10.07 -21.87 -5.53
C MET A 260 9.19 -22.55 -4.47
N GLY A 261 9.34 -23.86 -4.27
CA GLY A 261 8.47 -24.63 -3.39
C GLY A 261 7.01 -24.71 -3.86
N VAL A 262 6.74 -24.50 -5.16
CA VAL A 262 5.38 -24.55 -5.75
C VAL A 262 5.20 -25.82 -6.57
N LYS A 263 3.93 -26.21 -6.79
CA LYS A 263 3.52 -27.42 -7.51
C LYS A 263 2.74 -27.07 -8.78
N ASP A 264 2.59 -28.07 -9.64
CA ASP A 264 1.67 -27.99 -10.78
C ASP A 264 0.25 -27.71 -10.29
N GLY A 265 -0.42 -26.74 -10.91
CA GLY A 265 -1.75 -26.27 -10.51
C GLY A 265 -1.77 -25.14 -9.47
N ASP A 266 -0.65 -24.81 -8.84
CA ASP A 266 -0.59 -23.69 -7.90
C ASP A 266 -0.78 -22.35 -8.63
N LEU A 267 -1.25 -21.33 -7.90
CA LEU A 267 -1.37 -19.97 -8.42
C LEU A 267 -0.09 -19.18 -8.14
N VAL A 268 0.39 -18.48 -9.15
CA VAL A 268 1.50 -17.52 -9.06
C VAL A 268 1.07 -16.18 -9.65
N ASN A 269 1.60 -15.09 -9.12
CA ASN A 269 1.47 -13.79 -9.77
C ASN A 269 2.72 -13.52 -10.61
N VAL A 270 2.54 -13.08 -11.84
CA VAL A 270 3.64 -12.78 -12.77
C VAL A 270 3.51 -11.36 -13.27
N ARG A 271 4.62 -10.61 -13.29
CA ARG A 271 4.69 -9.26 -13.86
C ARG A 271 6.00 -9.03 -14.61
N PRO A 272 6.01 -8.19 -15.65
CA PRO A 272 7.25 -7.78 -16.31
C PRO A 272 8.11 -6.92 -15.38
N LEU A 273 9.44 -7.03 -15.54
CA LEU A 273 10.44 -6.17 -14.91
C LEU A 273 10.93 -5.10 -15.88
#